data_AF-A0A2H3CL83-F1
#
_entry.id   AF-A0A2H3CL83-F1
#
_cell.length_a   1.000
_cell.length_b   1.000
_cell.length_c   1.000
_cell.angle_alpha   90.00
_cell.angle_beta   90.00
_cell.angle_gamma   90.00
#
_symmetry.space_group_name_H-M   'P 1'
#
loop_
_entity.id
_entity.type
_entity.pdbx_description
1 polymer ?
#
loop_
_entity_poly.entity_id
_entity_poly.type
_entity_poly.pdbx_seq_one_letter_code
_entity_poly.pdbx_strand_id
1 'polypeptide(L)'
;MISVDNNQTWQMVETDSENQLEEMVFTLQGIVAKKDLPPVNNVPLRDNYGFLQQNVRLTGLGCQPFKETADTILEAQLVFKRQFLEGIFQKWTPDNTDNNISINISNRYLKKASFEKGVDPKGILAAACTKKNLIHTEDNKVQFFTSSIDEEGERQFDTTEPQIFRPGNIVEIQLSIMAVAMKNSQKKIKLKLRSVALIDEGFTKVSRQGFICMHL
;
A
#
# COMPACT_ATOMS: atom_id res chain seq x y z
N MET A 1 15.13 9.35 10.15
CA MET A 1 13.71 9.45 10.55
C MET A 1 13.40 10.90 10.93
N ILE A 2 12.27 11.45 10.48
CA ILE A 2 11.78 12.79 10.85
C ILE A 2 10.32 12.74 11.35
N SER A 3 9.86 13.80 12.00
CA SER A 3 8.42 14.03 12.27
C SER A 3 7.83 14.95 11.22
N VAL A 4 6.64 14.61 10.71
CA VAL A 4 6.11 15.17 9.44
C VAL A 4 4.73 15.83 9.59
N ASP A 5 4.08 15.67 10.73
CA ASP A 5 2.72 16.15 11.00
C ASP A 5 2.55 16.36 12.51
N ASN A 6 3.08 17.47 13.05
CA ASN A 6 2.93 17.90 14.45
C ASN A 6 3.06 16.77 15.50
N ASN A 7 4.09 15.91 15.39
CA ASN A 7 4.29 14.74 16.26
C ASN A 7 3.13 13.73 16.30
N GLN A 8 2.34 13.63 15.22
CA GLN A 8 1.38 12.54 14.96
C GLN A 8 1.94 11.47 14.02
N THR A 9 2.88 11.84 13.14
CA THR A 9 3.51 10.96 12.14
C THR A 9 5.03 11.10 12.20
N TRP A 10 5.73 9.96 12.14
CA TRP A 10 7.17 9.88 11.92
C TRP A 10 7.47 8.91 10.78
N GLN A 11 8.50 9.19 9.99
CA GLN A 11 8.75 8.53 8.70
C GLN A 11 10.22 8.13 8.60
N MET A 12 10.51 6.94 8.07
CA MET A 12 11.87 6.60 7.64
C MET A 12 12.24 7.49 6.45
N VAL A 13 13.41 8.10 6.55
CA VAL A 13 13.99 8.99 5.54
C VAL A 13 15.48 8.72 5.47
N GLU A 14 16.00 8.83 4.25
CA GLU A 14 17.43 8.79 3.94
C GLU A 14 17.88 10.14 3.38
N THR A 15 19.16 10.25 3.05
CA THR A 15 19.77 11.48 2.53
C THR A 15 20.10 11.27 1.06
N ASP A 16 19.57 12.13 0.19
CA ASP A 16 19.84 12.05 -1.25
C ASP A 16 21.24 12.58 -1.63
N SER A 17 21.55 12.55 -2.92
CA SER A 17 22.82 13.07 -3.46
C SER A 17 23.03 14.58 -3.30
N GLU A 18 21.97 15.35 -3.03
CA GLU A 18 22.01 16.80 -2.80
C GLU A 18 22.00 17.16 -1.29
N ASN A 19 22.01 16.16 -0.41
CA ASN A 19 21.83 16.25 1.04
C ASN A 19 20.43 16.67 1.50
N GLN A 20 19.40 16.53 0.66
CA GLN A 20 18.00 16.65 1.07
C GLN A 20 17.52 15.37 1.76
N LEU A 21 16.39 15.42 2.46
CA LEU A 21 15.81 14.26 3.16
C LEU A 21 14.62 13.69 2.38
N GLU A 22 14.81 12.54 1.74
CA GLU A 22 13.78 11.83 0.98
C GLU A 22 13.12 10.71 1.80
N GLU A 23 11.87 10.36 1.47
CA GLU A 23 11.19 9.20 2.04
C GLU A 23 11.88 7.89 1.64
N MET A 24 12.30 7.10 2.62
CA MET A 24 12.89 5.79 2.35
C MET A 24 11.80 4.83 1.85
N VAL A 25 11.95 4.36 0.61
CA VAL A 25 10.99 3.47 -0.09
C VAL A 25 11.57 2.06 -0.21
N PHE A 26 10.76 1.07 0.14
CA PHE A 26 11.09 -0.35 0.11
C PHE A 26 10.23 -1.07 -0.92
N THR A 27 10.85 -1.92 -1.73
CA THR A 27 10.16 -2.79 -2.70
C THR A 27 9.98 -4.20 -2.13
N LEU A 28 8.81 -4.80 -2.31
CA LEU A 28 8.58 -6.23 -2.04
C LEU A 28 7.58 -6.85 -3.02
N GLN A 29 7.76 -8.14 -3.34
CA GLN A 29 6.87 -8.90 -4.21
C GLN A 29 5.96 -9.84 -3.41
N GLY A 30 4.76 -10.12 -3.92
CA GLY A 30 3.84 -11.08 -3.30
C GLY A 30 2.54 -11.26 -4.09
N ILE A 31 1.73 -12.23 -3.66
CA ILE A 31 0.44 -12.55 -4.28
C ILE A 31 -0.66 -11.73 -3.59
N VAL A 32 -1.51 -11.06 -4.36
CA VAL A 32 -2.67 -10.34 -3.83
C VAL A 32 -3.66 -11.33 -3.21
N ALA A 33 -3.79 -11.33 -1.88
CA ALA A 33 -4.81 -12.09 -1.17
C ALA A 33 -6.13 -11.31 -1.10
N LYS A 34 -6.05 -9.98 -0.92
CA LYS A 34 -7.20 -9.07 -0.93
C LYS A 34 -6.77 -7.68 -1.40
N LYS A 35 -7.67 -6.97 -2.09
CA LYS A 35 -7.51 -5.55 -2.42
C LYS A 35 -8.74 -4.73 -2.08
N ASP A 36 -8.53 -3.44 -1.88
CA ASP A 36 -9.52 -2.37 -1.86
C ASP A 36 -8.81 -1.15 -2.46
N LEU A 37 -8.86 -1.07 -3.79
CA LEU A 37 -8.19 -0.10 -4.66
C LEU A 37 -9.25 0.63 -5.52
N PRO A 38 -8.92 1.80 -6.12
CA PRO A 38 -9.87 2.53 -6.98
C PRO A 38 -10.36 1.70 -8.19
N PRO A 39 -11.47 2.10 -8.82
CA PRO A 39 -12.29 3.29 -8.54
C PRO A 39 -13.15 3.17 -7.27
N VAL A 40 -13.23 4.25 -6.48
CA VAL A 40 -14.08 4.31 -5.28
C VAL A 40 -15.55 4.38 -5.69
N ASN A 41 -16.20 3.23 -5.73
CA ASN A 41 -17.53 3.09 -6.32
C ASN A 41 -18.71 3.38 -5.38
N ASN A 42 -18.49 3.32 -4.07
CA ASN A 42 -19.55 3.32 -3.05
C ASN A 42 -19.40 4.51 -2.09
N VAL A 43 -20.51 5.19 -1.80
CA VAL A 43 -20.57 6.22 -0.75
C VAL A 43 -20.53 5.53 0.62
N PRO A 44 -19.68 5.97 1.56
CA PRO A 44 -19.68 5.43 2.93
C PRO A 44 -21.02 5.69 3.64
N LEU A 45 -21.55 4.67 4.33
CA LEU A 45 -22.80 4.74 5.09
C LEU A 45 -22.77 5.71 6.30
N ARG A 46 -21.63 6.37 6.56
CA ARG A 46 -21.40 7.36 7.62
C ARG A 46 -20.39 8.39 7.13
N ASP A 47 -20.36 9.58 7.74
CA ASP A 47 -19.47 10.72 7.41
C ASP A 47 -17.96 10.50 7.68
N ASN A 48 -17.49 9.25 7.65
CA ASN A 48 -16.16 8.78 8.03
C ASN A 48 -15.12 8.88 6.90
N TYR A 49 -15.29 9.79 5.93
CA TYR A 49 -14.45 9.88 4.72
C TYR A 49 -12.94 10.01 5.01
N GLY A 50 -12.54 10.70 6.10
CA GLY A 50 -11.14 10.80 6.52
C GLY A 50 -10.48 9.48 6.97
N PHE A 51 -11.23 8.38 7.03
CA PHE A 51 -10.74 7.03 7.28
C PHE A 51 -10.69 6.15 6.01
N LEU A 52 -11.13 6.66 4.85
CA LEU A 52 -11.03 5.94 3.59
C LEU A 52 -9.56 5.76 3.17
N GLN A 53 -9.22 4.54 2.77
CA GLN A 53 -7.85 4.15 2.43
C GLN A 53 -7.84 3.11 1.31
N GLN A 54 -6.92 3.30 0.35
CA GLN A 54 -6.51 2.24 -0.57
C GLN A 54 -5.65 1.24 0.19
N ASN A 55 -5.92 -0.06 0.01
CA ASN A 55 -5.15 -1.12 0.65
C ASN A 55 -5.00 -2.36 -0.23
N VAL A 56 -3.85 -3.02 -0.07
CA VAL A 56 -3.55 -4.34 -0.61
C VAL A 56 -3.04 -5.21 0.52
N ARG A 57 -3.59 -6.43 0.64
CA ARG A 57 -3.03 -7.49 1.46
C ARG A 57 -2.30 -8.48 0.55
N LEU A 58 -0.99 -8.61 0.74
CA LEU A 58 -0.17 -9.61 0.06
C LEU A 58 0.04 -10.85 0.94
N THR A 59 0.33 -11.99 0.31
CA THR A 59 0.89 -13.18 0.95
C THR A 59 1.96 -13.81 0.03
N GLY A 60 2.94 -14.48 0.63
CA GLY A 60 3.93 -15.29 -0.07
C GLY A 60 3.57 -16.78 -0.16
N LEU A 61 2.37 -17.21 0.30
CA LEU A 61 1.96 -18.62 0.38
C LEU A 61 3.02 -19.53 1.03
N GLY A 62 3.67 -19.02 2.08
CA GLY A 62 4.68 -19.73 2.86
C GLY A 62 6.11 -19.67 2.30
N CYS A 63 6.35 -18.98 1.18
CA CYS A 63 7.70 -18.80 0.64
C CYS A 63 8.63 -18.07 1.62
N GLN A 64 9.92 -18.38 1.56
CA GLN A 64 10.89 -17.91 2.55
C GLN A 64 11.23 -16.40 2.46
N PRO A 65 11.46 -15.81 1.26
CA PRO A 65 11.76 -14.38 1.15
C PRO A 65 10.63 -13.46 1.66
N PHE A 66 9.37 -13.89 1.58
CA PHE A 66 8.23 -13.13 2.10
C PHE A 66 8.11 -13.18 3.62
N LYS A 67 8.61 -14.25 4.26
CA LYS A 67 8.76 -14.31 5.72
C LYS A 67 9.87 -13.36 6.18
N GLU A 68 11.03 -13.44 5.53
CA GLU A 68 12.18 -12.55 5.78
C GLU A 68 11.78 -11.08 5.61
N THR A 69 10.99 -10.74 4.59
CA THR A 69 10.40 -9.40 4.41
C THR A 69 9.56 -8.94 5.63
N ALA A 70 8.77 -9.83 6.23
CA ALA A 70 7.99 -9.53 7.44
C ALA A 70 8.89 -9.35 8.68
N ASP A 71 9.99 -10.09 8.76
CA ASP A 71 10.99 -9.96 9.82
C ASP A 71 11.82 -8.66 9.67
N THR A 72 12.20 -8.25 8.45
CA THR A 72 12.81 -6.94 8.17
C THR A 72 11.90 -5.77 8.59
N ILE A 73 10.58 -5.91 8.43
CA ILE A 73 9.61 -4.91 8.95
C ILE A 73 9.59 -4.89 10.50
N LEU A 74 9.80 -6.04 11.16
CA LEU A 74 9.96 -6.10 12.61
C LEU A 74 11.30 -5.51 13.08
N GLU A 75 12.37 -5.60 12.29
CA GLU A 75 13.66 -4.93 12.56
C GLU A 75 13.56 -3.41 12.36
N ALA A 76 12.94 -2.96 11.28
CA ALA A 76 12.66 -1.55 11.03
C ALA A 76 11.86 -0.92 12.19
N GLN A 77 10.91 -1.67 12.77
CA GLN A 77 10.20 -1.28 13.98
C GLN A 77 11.11 -1.07 15.20
N LEU A 78 12.21 -1.82 15.35
CA LEU A 78 13.15 -1.61 16.47
C LEU A 78 13.86 -0.25 16.36
N VAL A 79 14.11 0.24 15.15
CA VAL A 79 14.63 1.59 14.91
C VAL A 79 13.65 2.63 15.46
N PHE A 80 12.36 2.53 15.13
CA PHE A 80 11.33 3.40 15.68
C PHE A 80 11.19 3.25 17.22
N LYS A 81 11.15 2.01 17.76
CA LYS A 81 11.00 1.78 19.22
C LYS A 81 12.09 2.50 20.02
N ARG A 82 13.34 2.49 19.54
CA ARG A 82 14.49 3.14 20.21
C ARG A 82 14.38 4.66 20.34
N GLN A 83 13.54 5.33 19.54
CA GLN A 83 13.36 6.78 19.55
C GLN A 83 12.16 7.24 20.41
N PHE A 84 11.55 6.33 21.17
CA PHE A 84 10.37 6.59 21.99
C PHE A 84 10.51 5.97 23.39
N LEU A 85 9.73 6.47 24.36
CA LEU A 85 9.68 5.91 25.71
C LEU A 85 9.21 4.45 25.67
N GLU A 86 9.74 3.62 26.57
CA GLU A 86 9.32 2.22 26.67
C GLU A 86 7.82 2.09 27.01
N GLY A 87 7.19 1.01 26.55
CA GLY A 87 5.77 0.74 26.73
C GLY A 87 4.83 1.48 25.76
N ILE A 88 5.24 2.62 25.18
CA ILE A 88 4.33 3.41 24.32
C ILE A 88 4.22 2.85 22.89
N PHE A 89 5.17 2.03 22.43
CA PHE A 89 5.16 1.48 21.08
C PHE A 89 4.49 0.10 21.02
N GLN A 90 3.34 0.01 20.35
CA GLN A 90 2.65 -1.24 20.09
C GLN A 90 3.42 -2.06 19.05
N LYS A 91 3.74 -3.32 19.38
CA LYS A 91 4.32 -4.28 18.43
C LYS A 91 3.37 -4.49 17.25
N TRP A 92 3.81 -4.10 16.06
CA TRP A 92 3.31 -4.57 14.78
C TRP A 92 3.53 -6.07 14.65
N THR A 93 2.57 -6.73 14.01
CA THR A 93 2.61 -8.15 13.62
C THR A 93 2.01 -8.25 12.21
N PRO A 94 2.48 -9.17 11.36
CA PRO A 94 1.78 -9.46 10.12
C PRO A 94 0.37 -10.01 10.40
N ASP A 95 -0.53 -9.86 9.42
CA ASP A 95 -1.83 -10.53 9.41
C ASP A 95 -1.63 -12.02 9.10
N ASN A 96 -2.59 -12.87 9.50
CA ASN A 96 -2.70 -14.24 8.98
C ASN A 96 -3.88 -14.31 7.97
N THR A 97 -3.69 -15.00 6.85
CA THR A 97 -4.74 -15.32 5.86
C THR A 97 -4.50 -16.73 5.37
N ASP A 98 -5.51 -17.60 5.46
CA ASP A 98 -5.47 -19.01 5.03
C ASP A 98 -4.24 -19.77 5.55
N ASN A 99 -4.01 -19.64 6.86
CA ASN A 99 -2.86 -20.13 7.63
C ASN A 99 -1.47 -19.59 7.22
N ASN A 100 -1.41 -18.67 6.25
CA ASN A 100 -0.19 -18.07 5.75
C ASN A 100 0.04 -16.64 6.30
N ILE A 101 1.31 -16.26 6.39
CA ILE A 101 1.70 -14.88 6.71
C ILE A 101 1.23 -13.95 5.59
N SER A 102 0.65 -12.82 5.98
CA SER A 102 0.15 -11.80 5.06
C SER A 102 0.47 -10.39 5.55
N ILE A 103 0.77 -9.49 4.61
CA ILE A 103 1.21 -8.12 4.90
C ILE A 103 0.16 -7.17 4.33
N ASN A 104 -0.40 -6.31 5.20
CA ASN A 104 -1.44 -5.35 4.85
C ASN A 104 -0.84 -3.95 4.71
N ILE A 105 -0.85 -3.43 3.48
CA ILE A 105 -0.17 -2.19 3.07
C ILE A 105 -1.25 -1.21 2.61
N SER A 106 -1.24 0.02 3.11
CA SER A 106 -2.36 0.95 2.87
C SER A 106 -1.95 2.42 2.82
N ASN A 107 -2.58 3.22 1.97
CA ASN A 107 -2.47 4.67 2.01
C ASN A 107 -3.87 5.29 2.18
N ARG A 108 -4.00 6.38 2.95
CA ARG A 108 -5.29 7.09 3.03
C ARG A 108 -5.54 7.75 1.68
N TYR A 109 -6.81 7.79 1.25
CA TYR A 109 -7.16 8.66 0.15
C TYR A 109 -7.06 10.15 0.55
N LEU A 110 -7.26 10.52 1.84
CA LEU A 110 -7.61 11.89 2.29
C LEU A 110 -6.86 12.50 3.53
N LYS A 111 -6.45 13.79 3.42
CA LYS A 111 -6.17 14.87 4.45
C LYS A 111 -6.21 16.24 3.70
N LYS A 112 -6.87 17.40 4.06
CA LYS A 112 -7.04 18.86 3.54
C LYS A 112 -6.99 19.53 2.05
N ALA A 113 -8.05 19.56 1.21
CA ALA A 113 -8.32 20.17 -0.17
C ALA A 113 -8.01 19.51 -1.60
N SER A 114 -8.92 18.72 -2.24
CA SER A 114 -9.03 18.39 -3.73
C SER A 114 -8.37 17.11 -4.34
N PHE A 115 -8.42 16.86 -5.68
CA PHE A 115 -8.17 15.55 -6.38
C PHE A 115 -7.60 15.59 -7.82
N GLU A 116 -7.03 14.45 -8.24
CA GLU A 116 -6.74 14.07 -9.64
C GLU A 116 -7.87 13.27 -10.34
N LYS A 117 -7.82 13.18 -11.67
CA LYS A 117 -8.77 12.47 -12.55
C LYS A 117 -8.62 10.95 -12.45
N GLY A 118 -9.74 10.21 -12.41
CA GLY A 118 -9.78 8.74 -12.45
C GLY A 118 -9.84 8.04 -11.08
N VAL A 119 -9.31 8.65 -10.02
CA VAL A 119 -9.43 8.12 -8.64
C VAL A 119 -10.87 8.21 -8.13
N ASP A 120 -11.56 9.32 -8.44
CA ASP A 120 -12.93 9.62 -8.03
C ASP A 120 -13.85 9.90 -9.24
N PRO A 121 -14.17 8.88 -10.07
CA PRO A 121 -15.00 9.07 -11.27
C PRO A 121 -16.47 9.40 -10.96
N LYS A 122 -16.87 9.42 -9.69
CA LYS A 122 -18.24 9.69 -9.21
C LYS A 122 -18.35 10.97 -8.36
N GLY A 123 -17.25 11.70 -8.11
CA GLY A 123 -17.26 12.89 -7.24
C GLY A 123 -17.55 12.62 -5.76
N ILE A 124 -17.43 11.36 -5.30
CA ILE A 124 -17.74 10.93 -3.92
C ILE A 124 -16.70 11.48 -2.95
N LEU A 125 -15.43 11.42 -3.35
CA LEU A 125 -14.34 11.99 -2.58
C LEU A 125 -14.34 13.52 -2.69
N ALA A 126 -14.63 14.08 -3.88
CA ALA A 126 -14.80 15.51 -4.11
C ALA A 126 -15.83 16.14 -3.14
N ALA A 127 -17.02 15.53 -3.02
CA ALA A 127 -18.05 15.96 -2.08
C ALA A 127 -17.60 15.89 -0.61
N ALA A 128 -16.85 14.85 -0.23
CA ALA A 128 -16.29 14.72 1.11
C ALA A 128 -15.30 15.84 1.45
N CYS A 129 -14.53 16.28 0.45
CA CYS A 129 -13.50 17.30 0.60
C CYS A 129 -14.08 18.69 0.77
N THR A 130 -15.14 19.03 0.04
CA THR A 130 -15.94 20.24 0.29
C THR A 130 -16.60 20.21 1.68
N LYS A 131 -17.10 19.04 2.12
CA LYS A 131 -17.82 18.89 3.40
C LYS A 131 -16.93 18.90 4.66
N LYS A 132 -15.65 18.54 4.54
CA LYS A 132 -14.74 18.32 5.70
C LYS A 132 -13.36 18.97 5.58
N ASN A 133 -13.04 19.66 4.48
CA ASN A 133 -11.69 20.11 4.12
C ASN A 133 -10.70 18.92 4.04
N LEU A 134 -10.67 18.18 2.92
CA LEU A 134 -9.82 16.98 2.69
C LEU A 134 -9.07 17.00 1.31
N ILE A 135 -7.74 16.73 1.24
CA ILE A 135 -6.78 16.79 0.08
C ILE A 135 -6.57 15.33 -0.34
N HIS A 136 -6.31 15.15 -1.62
CA HIS A 136 -5.31 14.23 -2.11
C HIS A 136 -4.02 14.99 -2.40
N THR A 137 -2.88 14.47 -1.98
CA THR A 137 -1.53 14.99 -2.34
C THR A 137 -0.67 13.84 -2.83
N GLU A 138 0.54 14.16 -3.31
CA GLU A 138 1.57 13.17 -3.57
C GLU A 138 1.91 12.29 -2.35
N ASP A 139 1.58 12.67 -1.10
CA ASP A 139 1.67 11.79 0.08
C ASP A 139 0.56 10.71 0.13
N ASN A 140 -0.63 11.00 -0.43
CA ASN A 140 -1.79 10.10 -0.49
C ASN A 140 -1.85 9.26 -1.77
N LYS A 141 -1.12 9.69 -2.81
CA LYS A 141 -1.04 9.06 -4.12
C LYS A 141 -0.45 7.65 -4.04
N VAL A 142 -0.97 6.79 -4.91
CA VAL A 142 -0.43 5.46 -5.19
C VAL A 142 -0.36 5.32 -6.70
N GLN A 143 0.81 4.97 -7.22
CA GLN A 143 1.02 4.73 -8.64
C GLN A 143 0.68 3.27 -8.98
N PHE A 144 0.22 3.03 -10.20
CA PHE A 144 -0.21 1.72 -10.67
C PHE A 144 0.46 1.41 -12.00
N PHE A 145 1.07 0.23 -12.10
CA PHE A 145 1.82 -0.17 -13.29
C PHE A 145 1.44 -1.57 -13.79
N THR A 146 1.51 -1.76 -15.10
CA THR A 146 1.72 -3.07 -15.73
C THR A 146 3.20 -3.24 -16.02
N SER A 147 3.74 -4.45 -15.91
CA SER A 147 5.10 -4.72 -16.39
C SER A 147 5.12 -5.67 -17.58
N SER A 148 6.10 -5.42 -18.46
CA SER A 148 6.40 -6.17 -19.67
C SER A 148 7.86 -6.62 -19.62
N ILE A 149 8.25 -7.50 -20.54
CA ILE A 149 9.66 -7.81 -20.81
C ILE A 149 9.89 -7.41 -22.27
N ASP A 150 10.96 -6.68 -22.53
CA ASP A 150 11.33 -6.19 -23.87
C ASP A 150 12.13 -7.21 -24.69
N GLU A 151 12.64 -6.80 -25.86
CA GLU A 151 13.40 -7.68 -26.76
C GLU A 151 14.81 -7.99 -26.22
N GLU A 152 15.34 -7.08 -25.39
CA GLU A 152 16.60 -7.21 -24.65
C GLU A 152 16.49 -8.12 -23.42
N GLY A 153 15.28 -8.31 -22.88
CA GLY A 153 14.97 -9.16 -21.72
C GLY A 153 14.84 -8.41 -20.40
N GLU A 154 14.86 -7.07 -20.43
CA GLU A 154 14.69 -6.20 -19.27
C GLU A 154 13.21 -5.95 -18.95
N ARG A 155 12.91 -5.59 -17.68
CA ARG A 155 11.52 -5.37 -17.23
C ARG A 155 11.14 -3.90 -17.30
N GLN A 156 10.25 -3.56 -18.23
CA GLN A 156 9.67 -2.22 -18.35
C GLN A 156 8.36 -2.10 -17.53
N PHE A 157 7.96 -0.87 -17.19
CA PHE A 157 6.80 -0.57 -16.33
C PHE A 157 5.93 0.56 -16.92
N ASP A 158 4.79 0.19 -17.50
CA ASP A 158 3.82 1.11 -18.07
C ASP A 158 2.77 1.55 -17.03
N THR A 159 2.40 2.83 -17.00
CA THR A 159 1.34 3.34 -16.11
C THR A 159 -0.02 2.77 -16.49
N THR A 160 -0.80 2.29 -15.52
CA THR A 160 -2.07 1.59 -15.73
C THR A 160 -3.16 2.00 -14.74
N GLU A 161 -4.38 1.50 -14.93
CA GLU A 161 -5.50 1.78 -14.01
C GLU A 161 -5.65 0.70 -12.91
N PRO A 162 -5.94 1.08 -11.65
CA PRO A 162 -6.06 0.15 -10.52
C PRO A 162 -7.20 -0.88 -10.63
N GLN A 163 -8.07 -0.75 -11.63
CA GLN A 163 -9.14 -1.72 -11.89
C GLN A 163 -8.63 -3.07 -12.43
N ILE A 164 -7.43 -3.15 -13.02
CA ILE A 164 -6.92 -4.42 -13.56
C ILE A 164 -6.70 -5.47 -12.45
N PHE A 165 -6.04 -5.08 -11.35
CA PHE A 165 -5.57 -5.99 -10.30
C PHE A 165 -6.69 -6.84 -9.69
N ARG A 166 -6.40 -8.12 -9.41
CA ARG A 166 -7.29 -9.12 -8.83
C ARG A 166 -6.56 -9.90 -7.72
N PRO A 167 -7.28 -10.50 -6.77
CA PRO A 167 -6.73 -11.56 -5.94
C PRO A 167 -6.13 -12.67 -6.83
N GLY A 168 -4.96 -13.19 -6.45
CA GLY A 168 -4.20 -14.16 -7.23
C GLY A 168 -3.20 -13.59 -8.25
N ASN A 169 -3.18 -12.27 -8.49
CA ASN A 169 -2.06 -11.66 -9.24
C ASN A 169 -0.76 -11.67 -8.42
N ILE A 170 0.37 -11.91 -9.09
CA ILE A 170 1.69 -11.61 -8.54
C ILE A 170 1.95 -10.12 -8.80
N VAL A 171 2.24 -9.37 -7.75
CA VAL A 171 2.53 -7.94 -7.81
C VAL A 171 3.81 -7.60 -7.07
N GLU A 172 4.45 -6.54 -7.53
CA GLU A 172 5.46 -5.81 -6.80
C GLU A 172 4.82 -4.58 -6.17
N ILE A 173 5.20 -4.27 -4.93
CA ILE A 173 4.70 -3.11 -4.20
C ILE A 173 5.88 -2.33 -3.65
N GLN A 174 5.91 -1.03 -3.97
CA GLN A 174 6.70 -0.07 -3.21
C GLN A 174 5.87 0.45 -2.03
N LEU A 175 6.51 0.52 -0.86
CA LEU A 175 5.93 1.06 0.36
C LEU A 175 6.96 1.88 1.14
N SER A 176 6.50 2.71 2.07
CA SER A 176 7.36 3.26 3.11
C SER A 176 6.89 2.84 4.50
N ILE A 177 7.82 2.83 5.46
CA ILE A 177 7.56 2.46 6.84
C ILE A 177 7.43 3.75 7.66
N MET A 178 6.26 3.93 8.29
CA MET A 178 5.94 5.10 9.10
C MET A 178 5.46 4.67 10.49
N ALA A 179 5.79 5.43 11.53
CA ALA A 179 5.14 5.34 12.83
C ALA A 179 4.02 6.39 12.93
N VAL A 180 2.86 5.97 13.45
CA VAL A 180 1.71 6.85 13.67
C VAL A 180 1.26 6.85 15.13
N ALA A 181 0.89 8.02 15.64
CA ALA A 181 0.29 8.18 16.96
C ALA A 181 -1.17 7.68 16.97
N MET A 182 -1.59 7.14 18.12
CA MET A 182 -2.95 6.67 18.38
C MET A 182 -3.61 7.48 19.50
N LYS A 183 -4.95 7.39 19.60
CA LYS A 183 -5.77 8.18 20.54
C LYS A 183 -5.43 8.00 22.02
N ASN A 184 -4.73 6.92 22.37
CA ASN A 184 -4.30 6.53 23.71
C ASN A 184 -2.79 6.80 23.95
N SER A 185 -2.20 7.75 23.22
CA SER A 185 -0.77 8.10 23.22
C SER A 185 0.20 6.99 22.81
N GLN A 186 -0.28 5.78 22.51
CA GLN A 186 0.52 4.73 21.91
C GLN A 186 0.92 5.09 20.47
N LYS A 187 1.98 4.45 19.99
CA LYS A 187 2.50 4.56 18.62
C LYS A 187 2.56 3.19 18.00
N LYS A 188 2.39 3.08 16.68
CA LYS A 188 2.57 1.82 15.95
C LYS A 188 3.11 2.05 14.55
N ILE A 189 3.70 1.01 13.96
CA ILE A 189 4.01 1.00 12.53
C ILE A 189 2.71 0.98 11.71
N LYS A 190 2.72 1.74 10.62
CA LYS A 190 1.88 1.54 9.45
C LYS A 190 2.80 1.36 8.23
N LEU A 191 2.40 0.48 7.31
CA LEU A 191 3.01 0.34 6.00
C LEU A 191 2.21 1.20 5.02
N LYS A 192 2.85 2.23 4.45
CA LYS A 192 2.24 3.21 3.56
C LYS A 192 2.43 2.77 2.12
N LEU A 193 1.33 2.53 1.41
CA LEU A 193 1.36 2.11 0.00
C LEU A 193 1.89 3.26 -0.88
N ARG A 194 2.84 2.97 -1.78
CA ARG A 194 3.39 3.92 -2.75
C ARG A 194 3.15 3.54 -4.20
N SER A 195 3.36 2.28 -4.57
CA SER A 195 2.97 1.79 -5.89
C SER A 195 2.51 0.34 -5.86
N VAL A 196 1.83 -0.09 -6.92
CA VAL A 196 1.53 -1.50 -7.20
C VAL A 196 1.82 -1.76 -8.68
N ALA A 197 2.75 -2.66 -8.98
CA ALA A 197 3.06 -3.10 -10.34
C ALA A 197 2.63 -4.55 -10.55
N LEU A 198 1.97 -4.84 -11.68
CA LEU A 198 1.56 -6.19 -12.06
C LEU A 198 2.75 -6.93 -12.67
N ILE A 199 3.25 -7.96 -11.97
CA ILE A 199 4.44 -8.75 -12.36
C ILE A 199 4.04 -9.99 -13.18
N ASP A 200 2.95 -10.66 -12.79
CA ASP A 200 2.37 -11.78 -13.54
C ASP A 200 0.85 -11.96 -13.30
N GLU A 201 0.18 -12.43 -14.35
CA GLU A 201 -1.23 -12.82 -14.40
C GLU A 201 -1.46 -14.34 -14.34
N GLY A 202 -0.42 -15.18 -14.33
CA GLY A 202 -0.45 -16.63 -14.58
C GLY A 202 -1.65 -17.39 -14.00
N PHE A 203 -1.92 -17.27 -12.70
CA PHE A 203 -3.05 -17.92 -12.03
C PHE A 203 -4.44 -17.52 -12.57
N THR A 204 -4.56 -16.34 -13.18
CA THR A 204 -5.77 -15.82 -13.85
C THR A 204 -5.87 -16.30 -15.32
N LYS A 205 -4.76 -16.72 -15.95
CA LYS A 205 -4.74 -17.24 -17.33
C LYS A 205 -5.03 -18.74 -17.37
N VAL A 206 -4.41 -19.54 -16.50
CA VAL A 206 -4.67 -21.00 -16.41
C VAL A 206 -6.15 -21.29 -16.15
N SER A 207 -6.78 -20.50 -15.27
CA SER A 207 -8.22 -20.60 -14.96
C SER A 207 -9.14 -20.19 -16.12
N ARG A 208 -8.66 -19.45 -17.13
CA ARG A 208 -9.41 -19.20 -18.39
C ARG A 208 -9.21 -20.30 -19.42
N GLN A 209 -7.99 -20.85 -19.56
CA GLN A 209 -7.70 -21.96 -20.47
C GLN A 209 -8.58 -23.19 -20.15
N GLY A 210 -8.79 -23.48 -18.86
CA GLY A 210 -9.59 -24.63 -18.40
C GLY A 210 -11.07 -24.62 -18.81
N PHE A 211 -11.67 -23.45 -19.07
CA PHE A 211 -13.07 -23.37 -19.52
C PHE A 211 -13.25 -23.58 -21.03
N ILE A 212 -12.21 -23.35 -21.84
CA ILE A 212 -12.27 -23.52 -23.30
C ILE A 212 -12.23 -25.02 -23.68
N CYS A 213 -11.63 -25.87 -22.82
CA CYS A 213 -11.47 -27.31 -23.07
C CYS A 213 -12.67 -28.18 -22.60
N MET A 214 -13.84 -27.59 -22.29
CA MET A 214 -15.03 -28.32 -21.84
C MET A 214 -16.25 -28.19 -22.77
N HIS A 215 -16.12 -27.55 -23.94
CA HIS A 215 -17.20 -27.37 -24.93
C HIS A 215 -16.74 -27.70 -26.38
N LEU A 216 -16.10 -28.86 -26.54
CA LEU A 216 -15.91 -29.58 -27.81
C LEU A 216 -16.14 -31.08 -27.57
#